data_AF-A0A085ZJ10-F1
#
_entry.id   AF-A0A085ZJ10-F1
#
_cell.length_a   1.000
_cell.length_b   1.000
_cell.length_c   1.000
_cell.angle_alpha   90.00
_cell.angle_beta   90.00
_cell.angle_gamma   90.00
#
_symmetry.space_group_name_H-M   'P 1'
#
loop_
_entity.id
_entity.type
_entity.pdbx_description
1 polymer ?
#
loop_
_entity_poly.entity_id
_entity_poly.type
_entity_poly.pdbx_seq_one_letter_code
_entity_poly.pdbx_strand_id
1 'polypeptide(L)'
;MRNLFFILIHLIATICISQNTNSDSDKEFTIHQIDSICDKNGRYIISEGKIGATVEIKAKRQKTKILNGSGGFSYTLYQHHFNEENYNALSQIEQRKYKFEKYTNLIKGEYHQAIHYENAYSENIYGEFYYFKTSLFYVKIKIIKSENNKEDISETFSSSITELDNSKEIKSSFIDIKKWVNENNDKILKIYNQK
;
A
#
# COMPACT_ATOMS: atom_id res chain seq x y z
N MET A 1 -26.20 -38.36 -1.40
CA MET A 1 -26.32 -37.08 -2.16
C MET A 1 -25.77 -35.86 -1.42
N ARG A 2 -25.83 -35.78 -0.07
CA ARG A 2 -25.31 -34.62 0.71
C ARG A 2 -23.80 -34.38 0.56
N ASN A 3 -22.99 -35.43 0.47
CA ASN A 3 -21.52 -35.31 0.38
C ASN A 3 -21.01 -34.87 -1.00
N LEU A 4 -21.75 -35.14 -2.08
CA LEU A 4 -21.40 -34.65 -3.43
C LEU A 4 -21.63 -33.15 -3.56
N PHE A 5 -22.64 -32.62 -2.87
CA PHE A 5 -22.95 -31.19 -2.85
C PHE A 5 -21.84 -30.37 -2.16
N PHE A 6 -21.25 -30.90 -1.08
CA PHE A 6 -20.13 -30.24 -0.40
C PHE A 6 -18.84 -30.24 -1.21
N ILE A 7 -18.56 -31.31 -1.98
CA ILE A 7 -17.41 -31.35 -2.88
C ILE A 7 -17.59 -30.34 -4.02
N LEU A 8 -18.80 -30.22 -4.56
CA LEU A 8 -19.11 -29.25 -5.62
C LEU A 8 -18.96 -27.80 -5.14
N ILE A 9 -19.40 -27.50 -3.91
CA ILE A 9 -19.26 -26.16 -3.30
C ILE A 9 -17.77 -25.83 -3.04
N HIS A 10 -16.96 -26.79 -2.60
CA HIS A 10 -15.52 -26.58 -2.44
C HIS A 10 -14.79 -26.37 -3.77
N LEU A 11 -15.21 -27.04 -4.85
CA LEU A 11 -14.64 -26.81 -6.19
C LEU A 11 -15.03 -25.43 -6.75
N ILE A 12 -16.27 -24.98 -6.54
CA ILE A 12 -16.72 -23.66 -7.01
C ILE A 12 -16.02 -22.54 -6.24
N ALA A 13 -15.82 -22.70 -4.92
CA ALA A 13 -15.10 -21.73 -4.10
C ALA A 13 -13.61 -21.62 -4.45
N THR A 14 -12.97 -22.68 -4.95
CA THR A 14 -11.58 -22.63 -5.43
C THR A 14 -11.46 -22.07 -6.85
N ILE A 15 -12.50 -22.13 -7.67
CA ILE A 15 -12.50 -21.58 -9.04
C ILE A 15 -12.72 -20.05 -9.04
N CYS A 16 -13.29 -19.46 -7.99
CA CYS A 16 -13.48 -18.01 -7.90
C CYS A 16 -12.22 -17.18 -7.59
N ILE A 17 -11.05 -17.79 -7.41
CA ILE A 17 -9.77 -17.06 -7.21
C ILE A 17 -8.93 -16.99 -8.52
N SER A 18 -9.43 -17.52 -9.64
CA SER A 18 -8.67 -17.55 -10.88
C SER A 18 -9.54 -17.30 -12.12
N GLN A 19 -10.12 -16.11 -12.23
CA GLN A 19 -10.64 -15.62 -13.50
C GLN A 19 -10.18 -14.18 -13.75
N ASN A 20 -8.89 -14.04 -14.05
CA ASN A 20 -8.44 -13.01 -14.98
C ASN A 20 -8.23 -13.69 -16.34
N THR A 21 -9.31 -13.84 -17.10
CA THR A 21 -9.35 -14.41 -18.45
C THR A 21 -9.54 -13.31 -19.48
N ASN A 22 -8.61 -12.36 -19.53
CA ASN A 22 -8.29 -11.63 -20.75
C ASN A 22 -6.87 -12.03 -21.15
N SER A 23 -6.74 -12.71 -22.28
CA SER A 23 -5.44 -13.16 -22.83
C SER A 23 -4.73 -12.08 -23.65
N ASP A 24 -5.18 -10.83 -23.58
CA ASP A 24 -4.60 -9.66 -24.28
C ASP A 24 -4.42 -8.43 -23.37
N SER A 25 -4.47 -8.60 -22.05
CA SER A 25 -4.16 -7.52 -21.11
C SER A 25 -2.97 -7.89 -20.24
N ASP A 26 -1.98 -6.98 -20.18
CA ASP A 26 -0.88 -6.96 -19.22
C ASP A 26 -1.33 -7.58 -17.89
N LYS A 27 -0.82 -8.78 -17.58
CA LYS A 27 -1.28 -9.51 -16.41
C LYS A 27 -0.66 -8.88 -15.17
N GLU A 28 -1.33 -7.88 -14.61
CA GLU A 28 -0.96 -7.22 -13.35
C GLU A 28 -0.78 -8.29 -12.25
N PHE A 29 0.31 -8.22 -11.49
CA PHE A 29 0.57 -9.15 -10.39
C PHE A 29 -0.50 -9.04 -9.31
N THR A 30 -0.82 -10.15 -8.68
CA THR A 30 -1.60 -10.08 -7.44
C THR A 30 -0.75 -9.51 -6.32
N ILE A 31 -1.39 -8.85 -5.36
CA ILE A 31 -0.70 -8.21 -4.23
C ILE A 31 0.16 -9.19 -3.44
N HIS A 32 -0.37 -10.40 -3.19
CA HIS A 32 0.37 -11.47 -2.53
C HIS A 32 1.64 -11.88 -3.27
N GLN A 33 1.61 -11.85 -4.61
CA GLN A 33 2.80 -12.13 -5.41
C GLN A 33 3.84 -11.03 -5.23
N ILE A 34 3.43 -9.76 -5.16
CA ILE A 34 4.34 -8.62 -4.99
C ILE A 34 4.97 -8.63 -3.59
N ASP A 35 4.16 -8.82 -2.54
CA ASP A 35 4.64 -8.91 -1.16
C ASP A 35 5.68 -10.03 -1.03
N SER A 36 5.38 -11.23 -1.53
CA SER A 36 6.30 -12.37 -1.48
C SER A 36 7.61 -12.16 -2.24
N ILE A 37 7.59 -11.39 -3.33
CA ILE A 37 8.78 -11.08 -4.12
C ILE A 37 9.64 -10.02 -3.41
N CYS A 38 9.01 -8.99 -2.83
CA CYS A 38 9.69 -7.92 -2.11
C CYS A 38 10.36 -8.43 -0.82
N ASP A 39 9.70 -9.33 -0.09
CA ASP A 39 10.23 -9.95 1.13
C ASP A 39 11.55 -10.72 0.87
N LYS A 40 11.68 -11.33 -0.31
CA LYS A 40 12.88 -12.11 -0.68
C LYS A 40 14.11 -11.24 -0.94
N ASN A 41 13.93 -10.03 -1.45
CA ASN A 41 15.04 -9.14 -1.82
C ASN A 41 15.39 -8.13 -0.71
N GLY A 42 14.54 -8.00 0.31
CA GLY A 42 14.82 -7.23 1.51
C GLY A 42 14.66 -5.71 1.37
N ARG A 43 14.96 -5.00 2.46
CA ARG A 43 14.81 -3.54 2.57
C ARG A 43 15.88 -2.84 1.75
N TYR A 44 15.46 -1.89 0.94
CA TYR A 44 16.31 -1.16 0.00
C TYR A 44 16.69 0.23 0.53
N ILE A 45 15.72 1.05 0.95
CA ILE A 45 15.93 2.42 1.46
C ILE A 45 15.00 2.66 2.66
N ILE A 46 15.49 3.37 3.67
CA ILE A 46 14.68 3.88 4.80
C ILE A 46 14.87 5.40 4.88
N SER A 47 13.77 6.15 4.98
CA SER A 47 13.78 7.60 5.22
C SER A 47 12.82 7.95 6.34
N GLU A 48 13.27 8.72 7.32
CA GLU A 48 12.50 9.05 8.53
C GLU A 48 12.38 10.57 8.72
N GLY A 49 11.34 10.99 9.44
CA GLY A 49 11.16 12.38 9.81
C GLY A 49 10.32 12.57 11.06
N LYS A 50 10.33 13.80 11.60
CA LYS A 50 9.57 14.20 12.78
C LYS A 50 8.39 15.05 12.38
N ILE A 51 7.28 14.91 13.12
CA ILE A 51 6.07 15.72 13.00
C ILE A 51 5.95 16.57 14.27
N GLY A 52 5.97 17.89 14.10
CA GLY A 52 5.84 18.88 15.19
C GLY A 52 4.43 19.49 15.26
N ALA A 53 4.09 20.05 16.42
CA ALA A 53 2.74 20.48 16.80
C ALA A 53 2.18 21.63 15.93
N THR A 54 1.01 21.43 15.33
CA THR A 54 0.26 22.46 14.59
C THR A 54 -0.81 23.10 15.45
N VAL A 55 -0.61 24.38 15.79
CA VAL A 55 -1.61 25.24 16.42
C VAL A 55 -2.50 25.84 15.33
N GLU A 56 -3.80 25.52 15.33
CA GLU A 56 -4.78 26.25 14.52
C GLU A 56 -5.73 27.05 15.42
N ILE A 57 -5.61 28.38 15.39
CA ILE A 57 -6.50 29.30 16.10
C ILE A 57 -7.65 29.68 15.17
N LYS A 58 -8.90 29.38 15.54
CA LYS A 58 -10.07 30.09 14.98
C LYS A 58 -10.97 30.68 16.07
N ALA A 59 -11.45 31.88 15.76
CA ALA A 59 -11.87 32.89 16.71
C ALA A 59 -13.25 32.66 17.34
N LYS A 60 -13.35 33.07 18.62
CA LYS A 60 -14.45 33.51 19.51
C LYS A 60 -15.92 33.08 19.32
N ARG A 61 -16.37 32.42 18.24
CA ARG A 61 -17.80 32.05 18.07
C ARG A 61 -18.10 30.64 17.55
N GLN A 62 -17.10 29.81 17.28
CA GLN A 62 -17.30 28.38 17.03
C GLN A 62 -16.26 27.59 17.79
N LYS A 63 -16.69 26.67 18.66
CA LYS A 63 -15.84 25.77 19.46
C LYS A 63 -14.84 25.06 18.53
N THR A 64 -13.59 25.51 18.49
CA THR A 64 -12.51 24.84 17.77
C THR A 64 -11.73 23.99 18.78
N LYS A 65 -11.52 22.71 18.47
CA LYS A 65 -10.77 21.76 19.31
C LYS A 65 -9.30 21.85 18.90
N ILE A 66 -8.46 22.39 19.78
CA ILE A 66 -7.00 22.41 19.62
C ILE A 66 -6.48 20.99 19.85
N LEU A 67 -5.71 20.44 18.91
CA LEU A 67 -5.03 19.15 19.05
C LEU A 67 -3.53 19.36 18.80
N ASN A 68 -2.79 19.69 19.87
CA ASN A 68 -1.33 19.62 19.84
C ASN A 68 -0.93 18.15 19.74
N GLY A 69 -0.07 17.81 18.79
CA GLY A 69 0.45 16.46 18.64
C GLY A 69 1.89 16.44 18.15
N SER A 70 2.60 15.37 18.48
CA SER A 70 3.96 15.14 18.02
C SER A 70 4.12 13.70 17.60
N GLY A 71 5.04 13.45 16.68
CA GLY A 71 5.13 12.15 16.06
C GLY A 71 6.31 11.99 15.14
N GLY A 72 6.30 10.89 14.42
CA GLY A 72 7.28 10.58 13.39
C GLY A 72 6.62 9.89 12.21
N PHE A 73 7.37 9.86 11.12
CA PHE A 73 7.03 9.05 9.96
C PHE A 73 8.27 8.34 9.43
N SER A 74 8.06 7.23 8.74
CA SER A 74 9.08 6.52 7.99
C SER A 74 8.55 6.03 6.65
N TYR A 75 9.43 6.02 5.66
CA TYR A 75 9.26 5.36 4.38
C TYR A 75 10.28 4.22 4.30
N THR A 76 9.82 3.02 3.97
CA THR A 76 10.68 1.88 3.67
C THR A 76 10.39 1.41 2.27
N LEU A 77 11.42 1.35 1.42
CA LEU A 77 11.29 0.86 0.05
C LEU A 77 11.86 -0.54 -0.06
N TYR A 78 11.19 -1.38 -0.84
CA TYR A 78 11.63 -2.70 -1.24
C TYR A 78 11.64 -2.74 -2.76
N GLN A 79 12.68 -3.33 -3.33
CA GLN A 79 12.84 -3.40 -4.76
C GLN A 79 13.09 -4.82 -5.23
N HIS A 80 12.36 -5.21 -6.26
CA HIS A 80 12.72 -6.34 -7.08
C HIS A 80 13.39 -5.83 -8.34
N HIS A 81 14.64 -6.23 -8.54
CA HIS A 81 15.32 -6.08 -9.82
C HIS A 81 15.33 -7.41 -10.55
N PHE A 82 15.08 -7.34 -11.85
CA PHE A 82 15.33 -8.46 -12.75
C PHE A 82 16.80 -8.88 -12.63
N ASN A 83 17.05 -10.15 -12.28
CA ASN A 83 18.40 -10.70 -12.24
C ASN A 83 18.77 -11.23 -13.63
N GLU A 84 19.35 -10.35 -14.43
CA GLU A 84 19.75 -10.63 -15.81
C GLU A 84 20.84 -11.71 -15.90
N GLU A 85 21.77 -11.77 -14.94
CA GLU A 85 22.81 -12.80 -14.89
C GLU A 85 22.21 -14.19 -14.70
N ASN A 86 21.30 -14.35 -13.75
CA ASN A 86 20.60 -15.62 -13.54
C ASN A 86 19.75 -16.00 -14.74
N TYR A 87 19.09 -15.05 -15.41
CA TYR A 87 18.34 -15.32 -16.63
C TYR A 87 19.24 -15.78 -17.77
N ASN A 88 20.38 -15.12 -17.95
CA ASN A 88 21.36 -15.47 -18.98
C ASN A 88 22.03 -16.83 -18.72
N ALA A 89 22.06 -17.29 -17.47
CA ALA A 89 22.53 -18.62 -17.09
C ALA A 89 21.52 -19.76 -17.38
N LEU A 90 20.25 -19.46 -17.65
CA LEU A 90 19.23 -20.46 -17.98
C LEU A 90 19.40 -21.01 -19.40
N SER A 91 18.92 -22.25 -19.63
CA SER A 91 18.85 -22.79 -20.99
C SER A 91 17.84 -22.03 -21.85
N GLN A 92 17.99 -22.09 -23.19
CA GLN A 92 17.04 -21.44 -24.11
C GLN A 92 15.58 -21.90 -23.91
N ILE A 93 15.36 -23.15 -23.51
CA ILE A 93 14.02 -23.69 -23.24
C ILE A 93 13.42 -23.06 -21.97
N GLU A 94 14.25 -22.84 -20.95
CA GLU A 94 13.84 -22.20 -19.70
C GLU A 94 13.63 -20.69 -19.90
N GLN A 95 14.49 -20.03 -20.68
CA GLN A 95 14.33 -18.64 -21.08
C GLN A 95 13.01 -18.39 -21.84
N ARG A 96 12.60 -19.31 -22.74
CA ARG A 96 11.31 -19.22 -23.45
C ARG A 96 10.09 -19.38 -22.53
N LYS A 97 10.26 -20.05 -21.39
CA LYS A 97 9.22 -20.18 -20.34
C LYS A 97 9.28 -19.03 -19.34
N TYR A 98 10.29 -18.17 -19.44
CA TYR A 98 10.55 -17.08 -18.53
C TYR A 98 9.63 -15.91 -18.88
N LYS A 99 8.72 -15.59 -17.98
CA LYS A 99 7.78 -14.47 -18.15
C LYS A 99 8.46 -13.18 -17.71
N PHE A 100 9.05 -12.42 -18.63
CA PHE A 100 9.79 -11.18 -18.32
C PHE A 100 8.96 -10.15 -17.52
N GLU A 101 7.68 -10.02 -17.83
CA GLU A 101 6.69 -9.23 -17.09
C GLU A 101 6.53 -9.69 -15.63
N LYS A 102 6.80 -10.98 -15.36
CA LYS A 102 6.81 -11.54 -14.00
C LYS A 102 8.06 -11.13 -13.18
N TYR A 103 9.02 -10.44 -13.81
CA TYR A 103 10.28 -10.05 -13.19
C TYR A 103 10.69 -8.61 -13.52
N THR A 104 9.79 -7.79 -14.06
CA THR A 104 10.00 -6.36 -14.24
C THR A 104 10.29 -5.67 -12.91
N ASN A 105 11.00 -4.53 -12.94
CA ASN A 105 11.29 -3.77 -11.74
C ASN A 105 10.01 -3.46 -10.96
N LEU A 106 9.85 -4.10 -9.80
CA LEU A 106 8.76 -3.86 -8.88
C LEU A 106 9.30 -3.04 -7.71
N ILE A 107 8.50 -2.08 -7.26
CA ILE A 107 8.79 -1.32 -6.06
C ILE A 107 7.59 -1.45 -5.13
N LYS A 108 7.86 -1.76 -3.86
CA LYS A 108 6.91 -1.61 -2.77
C LYS A 108 7.40 -0.48 -1.87
N GLY A 109 6.56 0.53 -1.67
CA GLY A 109 6.77 1.58 -0.68
C GLY A 109 5.89 1.34 0.53
N GLU A 110 6.49 1.16 1.69
CA GLU A 110 5.79 1.14 2.97
C GLU A 110 5.94 2.51 3.62
N TYR A 111 4.83 3.09 4.02
CA TYR A 111 4.78 4.30 4.83
C TYR A 111 4.21 3.97 6.20
N HIS A 112 4.81 4.53 7.24
CA HIS A 112 4.24 4.53 8.57
C HIS A 112 4.32 5.93 9.16
N GLN A 113 3.24 6.37 9.78
CA GLN A 113 3.16 7.59 10.56
C GLN A 113 2.49 7.31 11.89
N ALA A 114 3.07 7.83 12.96
CA ALA A 114 2.47 7.81 14.28
C ALA A 114 2.45 9.23 14.84
N ILE A 115 1.28 9.70 15.27
CA ILE A 115 1.10 10.98 15.97
C ILE A 115 0.45 10.71 17.32
N HIS A 116 1.06 11.25 18.38
CA HIS A 116 0.49 11.31 19.72
C HIS A 116 0.04 12.72 20.03
N TYR A 117 -1.23 12.87 20.34
CA TYR A 117 -1.85 14.14 20.71
C TYR A 117 -1.94 14.28 22.23
N GLU A 118 -1.81 15.52 22.72
CA GLU A 118 -1.80 15.84 24.16
C GLU A 118 -3.09 15.44 24.89
N ASN A 119 -4.21 15.34 24.18
CA ASN A 119 -5.50 14.95 24.73
C ASN A 119 -5.67 13.42 24.86
N ALA A 120 -4.57 12.68 25.06
CA ALA A 120 -4.55 11.22 25.21
C ALA A 120 -5.12 10.45 24.01
N TYR A 121 -4.92 11.01 22.82
CA TYR A 121 -5.35 10.47 21.54
C TYR A 121 -4.11 10.15 20.71
N SER A 122 -4.07 9.03 19.99
CA SER A 122 -3.03 8.74 19.01
C SER A 122 -3.59 8.23 17.70
N GLU A 123 -2.90 8.56 16.63
CA GLU A 123 -3.24 8.17 15.26
C GLU A 123 -2.04 7.48 14.63
N ASN A 124 -2.26 6.28 14.10
CA ASN A 124 -1.27 5.56 13.30
C ASN A 124 -1.83 5.39 11.90
N ILE A 125 -1.06 5.79 10.89
CA ILE A 125 -1.37 5.57 9.49
C ILE A 125 -0.30 4.69 8.88
N TYR A 126 -0.71 3.60 8.25
CA TYR A 126 0.12 2.69 7.49
C TYR A 126 -0.29 2.78 6.03
N GLY A 127 0.67 2.90 5.12
CA GLY A 127 0.45 2.88 3.68
C GLY A 127 1.32 1.85 3.01
N GLU A 128 0.76 1.08 2.08
CA GLU A 128 1.48 0.18 1.18
C GLU A 128 1.22 0.64 -0.25
N PHE A 129 2.27 1.04 -0.95
CA PHE A 129 2.24 1.57 -2.30
C PHE A 129 2.95 0.59 -3.24
N TYR A 130 2.28 0.21 -4.32
CA TYR A 130 2.78 -0.81 -5.24
C TYR A 130 3.00 -0.20 -6.63
N TYR A 131 4.21 -0.39 -7.15
CA TYR A 131 4.64 0.21 -8.40
C TYR A 131 5.15 -0.82 -9.41
N PHE A 132 4.77 -0.59 -10.66
CA PHE A 132 5.46 -1.13 -11.81
C PHE A 132 6.41 -0.06 -12.33
N LYS A 133 7.72 -0.32 -12.25
CA LYS A 133 8.74 0.73 -12.41
C LYS A 133 8.41 1.89 -11.47
N THR A 134 8.11 3.08 -11.99
CA THR A 134 7.72 4.26 -11.22
C THR A 134 6.22 4.58 -11.28
N SER A 135 5.41 3.72 -11.92
CA SER A 135 3.97 3.91 -12.04
C SER A 135 3.25 3.23 -10.88
N LEU A 136 2.61 4.02 -10.02
CA LEU A 136 1.75 3.52 -8.95
C LEU A 136 0.50 2.88 -9.57
N PHE A 137 0.19 1.64 -9.20
CA PHE A 137 -1.01 0.96 -9.68
C PHE A 137 -1.95 0.51 -8.57
N TYR A 138 -1.46 0.36 -7.34
CA TYR A 138 -2.27 -0.08 -6.22
C TYR A 138 -1.80 0.51 -4.89
N VAL A 139 -2.75 0.77 -3.99
CA VAL A 139 -2.47 1.26 -2.65
C VAL A 139 -3.35 0.57 -1.60
N LYS A 140 -2.75 0.25 -0.45
CA LYS A 140 -3.48 -0.07 0.79
C LYS A 140 -3.17 0.96 1.86
N ILE A 141 -4.16 1.31 2.64
CA ILE A 141 -4.02 2.26 3.74
C ILE A 141 -4.76 1.69 4.94
N LYS A 142 -4.12 1.72 6.09
CA LYS A 142 -4.74 1.39 7.37
C LYS A 142 -4.56 2.57 8.31
N ILE A 143 -5.65 3.03 8.90
CA ILE A 143 -5.67 4.11 9.88
C ILE A 143 -6.17 3.52 11.19
N ILE A 144 -5.40 3.69 12.26
CA ILE A 144 -5.75 3.23 13.60
C ILE A 144 -5.82 4.44 14.51
N LYS A 145 -6.94 4.54 15.20
CA LYS A 145 -7.26 5.56 16.17
C LYS A 145 -7.30 4.93 17.56
N SER A 146 -6.49 5.43 18.49
CA SER A 146 -6.51 4.98 19.88
C SER A 146 -6.78 6.15 20.82
N GLU A 147 -7.73 6.00 21.73
CA GLU A 147 -8.03 6.99 22.77
C GLU A 147 -8.02 6.29 24.13
N ASN A 148 -7.45 6.92 25.16
CA ASN A 148 -7.36 6.30 26.48
C ASN A 148 -8.72 5.79 26.98
N ASN A 149 -8.74 4.55 27.45
CA ASN A 149 -9.92 3.87 27.99
C ASN A 149 -11.07 3.68 26.98
N LYS A 150 -10.78 3.73 25.67
CA LYS A 150 -11.72 3.38 24.60
C LYS A 150 -11.10 2.31 23.71
N GLU A 151 -11.97 1.57 23.03
CA GLU A 151 -11.53 0.63 21.99
C GLU A 151 -10.97 1.40 20.79
N ASP A 152 -9.98 0.78 20.14
CA ASP A 152 -9.38 1.31 18.93
C ASP A 152 -10.38 1.30 17.77
N ILE A 153 -10.39 2.37 16.99
CA ILE A 153 -11.13 2.44 15.73
C ILE A 153 -10.13 2.27 14.59
N SER A 154 -10.38 1.29 13.72
CA SER A 154 -9.54 1.03 12.54
C SER A 154 -10.36 1.19 11.27
N GLU A 155 -9.82 1.94 10.31
CA GLU A 155 -10.32 2.05 8.94
C GLU A 155 -9.27 1.50 7.97
N THR A 156 -9.68 0.69 7.01
CA THR A 156 -8.79 0.14 5.98
C THR A 156 -9.34 0.46 4.60
N PHE A 157 -8.47 0.98 3.74
CA PHE A 157 -8.75 1.31 2.35
C PHE A 157 -7.82 0.50 1.46
N SER A 158 -8.34 0.03 0.33
CA SER A 158 -7.58 -0.76 -0.63
C SER A 158 -8.17 -0.49 -2.00
N SER A 159 -7.36 0.05 -2.91
CA SER A 159 -7.84 0.50 -4.22
C SER A 159 -6.74 0.45 -5.26
N SER A 160 -7.12 0.12 -6.49
CA SER A 160 -6.31 0.42 -7.66
C SER A 160 -6.26 1.93 -7.89
N ILE A 161 -5.22 2.42 -8.57
CA ILE A 161 -5.11 3.85 -8.89
C ILE A 161 -6.28 4.32 -9.76
N THR A 162 -6.74 3.46 -10.68
CA THR A 162 -7.89 3.71 -11.55
C THR A 162 -9.19 3.91 -10.77
N GLU A 163 -9.42 3.10 -9.73
CA GLU A 163 -10.58 3.25 -8.84
C GLU A 163 -10.47 4.54 -8.02
N LEU A 164 -9.28 4.83 -7.49
CA LEU A 164 -9.01 6.03 -6.71
C LEU A 164 -9.25 7.31 -7.54
N ASP A 165 -8.80 7.31 -8.80
CA ASP A 165 -8.91 8.47 -9.68
C ASP A 165 -10.34 8.76 -10.12
N ASN A 166 -11.12 7.71 -10.37
CA ASN A 166 -12.53 7.83 -10.77
C ASN A 166 -13.48 8.12 -9.59
N SER A 167 -13.03 7.93 -8.35
CA SER A 167 -13.83 8.23 -7.17
C SER A 167 -13.96 9.74 -6.96
N LYS A 168 -15.19 10.23 -6.73
CA LYS A 168 -15.45 11.66 -6.46
C LYS A 168 -14.79 12.11 -5.16
N GLU A 169 -14.94 11.34 -4.09
CA GLU A 169 -14.29 11.55 -2.79
C GLU A 169 -14.24 10.21 -2.04
N ILE A 170 -13.05 9.75 -1.65
CA ILE A 170 -12.88 8.72 -0.62
C ILE A 170 -12.32 9.45 0.59
N LYS A 171 -13.21 9.74 1.55
CA LYS A 171 -12.84 10.41 2.79
C LYS A 171 -12.87 9.41 3.93
N SER A 172 -11.74 9.30 4.62
CA SER A 172 -11.76 8.84 6.00
C SER A 172 -12.31 9.94 6.88
N SER A 173 -12.76 9.60 8.08
CA SER A 173 -13.09 10.57 9.12
C SER A 173 -11.89 11.46 9.52
N PHE A 174 -10.67 11.08 9.10
CA PHE A 174 -9.40 11.68 9.54
C PHE A 174 -8.61 12.32 8.40
N ILE A 175 -8.59 11.70 7.22
CA ILE A 175 -7.81 12.16 6.07
C ILE A 175 -8.61 12.10 4.77
N ASP A 176 -8.29 13.01 3.85
CA ASP A 176 -8.63 12.87 2.45
C ASP A 176 -7.69 11.83 1.84
N ILE A 177 -8.24 10.65 1.51
CA ILE A 177 -7.44 9.50 1.08
C ILE A 177 -6.72 9.80 -0.24
N LYS A 178 -7.42 10.39 -1.21
CA LYS A 178 -6.84 10.65 -2.53
C LYS A 178 -5.71 11.66 -2.45
N LYS A 179 -5.92 12.76 -1.72
CA LYS A 179 -4.88 13.76 -1.51
C LYS A 179 -3.66 13.17 -0.79
N TRP A 180 -3.91 12.40 0.28
CA TRP A 180 -2.85 11.77 1.06
C TRP A 180 -2.03 10.77 0.24
N VAL A 181 -2.67 9.97 -0.63
CA VAL A 181 -1.99 9.05 -1.54
C VAL A 181 -1.07 9.81 -2.48
N ASN A 182 -1.56 10.88 -3.11
CA ASN A 182 -0.76 11.66 -4.06
C ASN A 182 0.47 12.30 -3.39
N GLU A 183 0.31 12.92 -2.22
CA GLU A 183 1.42 13.55 -1.49
C GLU A 183 2.49 12.54 -1.06
N ASN A 184 2.08 11.34 -0.64
CA ASN A 184 3.03 10.30 -0.24
C ASN A 184 3.66 9.60 -1.43
N ASN A 185 2.92 9.41 -2.53
CA ASN A 185 3.44 8.87 -3.78
C ASN A 185 4.62 9.70 -4.30
N ASP A 186 4.46 11.02 -4.36
CA ASP A 186 5.50 11.93 -4.84
C ASP A 186 6.76 11.85 -3.97
N LYS A 187 6.61 11.74 -2.65
CA LYS A 187 7.73 11.58 -1.72
C LYS A 187 8.43 10.23 -1.89
N ILE A 188 7.68 9.14 -2.04
CA ILE A 188 8.21 7.80 -2.28
C ILE A 188 9.04 7.78 -3.56
N LEU A 189 8.50 8.31 -4.66
CA LEU A 189 9.23 8.38 -5.93
C LEU A 189 10.45 9.29 -5.84
N LYS A 190 10.38 10.40 -5.09
CA LYS A 190 11.55 11.26 -4.86
C LYS A 190 12.66 10.51 -4.11
N ILE A 191 12.33 9.77 -3.05
CA ILE A 191 13.30 8.96 -2.30
C ILE A 191 13.91 7.89 -3.22
N TYR A 192 13.09 7.23 -4.03
CA TYR A 192 13.53 6.22 -4.98
C TYR A 192 14.48 6.78 -6.05
N ASN A 193 14.18 7.96 -6.60
CA ASN A 193 14.93 8.58 -7.69
C ASN A 193 16.17 9.38 -7.24
N GLN A 194 16.37 9.59 -5.94
CA GLN A 194 17.58 10.23 -5.39
C GLN A 194 18.80 9.31 -5.37
N LYS A 195 18.67 8.12 -5.95
CA LYS A 195 19.72 7.13 -6.09
C LYS A 195 20.64 7.39 -7.28
#